data_AF-A0A5R2MT42-F1
#
_entry.id   AF-A0A5R2MT42-F1
#
_cell.length_a   1.000
_cell.length_b   1.000
_cell.length_c   1.000
_cell.angle_alpha   90.00
_cell.angle_beta   90.00
_cell.angle_gamma   90.00
#
_symmetry.space_group_name_H-M   'P 1'
#
loop_
_entity.id
_entity.type
_entity.pdbx_description
1 polymer ?
#
loop_
_entity_poly.entity_id
_entity_poly.type
_entity_poly.pdbx_seq_one_letter_code
_entity_poly.pdbx_strand_id
1 'polypeptide(L)'
;PAIEQAKADGIDAVAIVFMHAWKYPDHEKAVARVCRKLGFGQVSVSHEVSPLIKLVGRGDTAVVDAYLSPILSRYVQRVAGELGAAPIPPLVGEMS
;
A
#
# COMPACT_ATOMS: atom_id res chain seq x y z
N PRO A 1 -6.96 14.81 -12.07
CA PRO A 1 -5.61 14.68 -12.64
C PRO A 1 -5.15 13.21 -12.52
N ALA A 2 -3.89 12.85 -12.77
CA ALA A 2 -3.50 11.45 -13.02
C ALA A 2 -3.97 10.40 -11.98
N ILE A 3 -4.09 10.74 -10.69
CA ILE A 3 -4.55 9.83 -9.63
C ILE A 3 -6.06 9.54 -9.75
N GLU A 4 -6.88 10.57 -9.95
CA GLU A 4 -8.33 10.40 -10.15
C GLU A 4 -8.61 9.62 -11.44
N GLN A 5 -7.80 9.86 -12.50
CA GLN A 5 -7.91 9.11 -13.74
C GLN A 5 -7.55 7.63 -13.53
N ALA A 6 -6.44 7.34 -12.84
CA ALA A 6 -6.07 5.95 -12.53
C ALA A 6 -7.20 5.20 -11.79
N LYS A 7 -7.87 5.87 -10.85
CA LYS A 7 -9.03 5.28 -10.15
C LYS A 7 -10.22 5.07 -11.10
N ALA A 8 -10.49 6.03 -11.98
CA ALA A 8 -11.54 5.91 -13.00
C ALA A 8 -11.25 4.78 -14.00
N ASP A 9 -9.97 4.51 -14.28
CA ASP A 9 -9.52 3.40 -15.14
C ASP A 9 -9.61 2.03 -14.43
N GLY A 10 -10.08 1.99 -13.18
CA GLY A 10 -10.30 0.75 -12.42
C GLY A 10 -9.08 0.27 -11.63
N ILE A 11 -8.01 1.07 -11.52
CA ILE A 11 -6.86 0.75 -10.68
C ILE A 11 -7.26 0.92 -9.20
N ASP A 12 -7.04 -0.12 -8.40
CA ASP A 12 -7.42 -0.14 -6.99
C ASP A 12 -6.25 -0.23 -5.99
N ALA A 13 -5.06 -0.56 -6.50
CA ALA A 13 -3.82 -0.62 -5.72
C ALA A 13 -2.81 0.41 -6.26
N VAL A 14 -2.16 1.14 -5.35
CA VAL A 14 -1.17 2.17 -5.72
C VAL A 14 0.07 2.11 -4.84
N ALA A 15 1.24 2.21 -5.47
CA ALA A 15 2.52 2.40 -4.81
C ALA A 15 2.94 3.88 -4.92
N ILE A 16 3.34 4.49 -3.80
CA ILE A 16 3.74 5.89 -3.73
C ILE A 16 5.23 5.97 -3.42
N VAL A 17 6.03 6.52 -4.35
CA VAL A 17 7.50 6.55 -4.24
C VAL A 17 8.05 7.94 -4.58
N PHE A 18 8.59 8.64 -3.59
CA PHE A 18 9.23 9.96 -3.75
C PHE A 18 10.72 9.87 -3.42
N MET A 19 11.57 10.57 -4.19
CA MET A 19 13.04 10.41 -4.17
C MET A 19 13.67 10.37 -2.77
N HIS A 20 13.31 11.33 -1.90
CA HIS A 20 13.90 11.50 -0.55
C HIS A 20 12.97 11.11 0.60
N ALA A 21 11.91 10.33 0.33
CA ALA A 21 10.89 10.02 1.33
C ALA A 21 11.39 9.24 2.55
N TRP A 22 12.50 8.51 2.42
CA TRP A 22 13.18 7.84 3.54
C TRP A 22 13.58 8.80 4.68
N LYS A 23 13.76 10.08 4.37
CA LYS A 23 14.08 11.15 5.34
C LYS A 23 12.96 12.18 5.48
N TYR A 24 12.29 12.51 4.37
CA TYR A 24 11.26 13.55 4.31
C TYR A 24 9.94 12.97 3.75
N PRO A 25 9.17 12.23 4.57
CA PRO A 25 8.02 11.44 4.09
C PRO A 25 6.75 12.26 3.85
N ASP A 26 6.73 13.55 4.16
CA ASP A 26 5.50 14.34 4.24
C ASP A 26 4.72 14.40 2.92
N HIS A 27 5.42 14.45 1.77
CA HIS A 27 4.79 14.39 0.47
C HIS A 27 4.14 13.02 0.20
N GLU A 28 4.80 11.93 0.56
CA GLU A 28 4.20 10.59 0.43
C GLU A 28 2.98 10.44 1.34
N LYS A 29 3.07 10.92 2.58
CA LYS A 29 1.94 10.92 3.53
C LYS A 29 0.76 11.75 3.00
N ALA A 30 1.03 12.89 2.38
CA ALA A 30 0.00 13.73 1.77
C ALA A 30 -0.71 13.02 0.62
N VAL A 31 0.05 12.42 -0.31
CA VAL A 31 -0.51 11.65 -1.43
C VAL A 31 -1.27 10.43 -0.93
N ALA A 32 -0.75 9.71 0.07
CA ALA A 32 -1.42 8.55 0.65
C ALA A 32 -2.79 8.93 1.25
N ARG A 33 -2.90 10.08 1.93
CA ARG A 33 -4.19 10.60 2.40
C ARG A 33 -5.16 10.86 1.25
N VAL A 34 -4.68 11.40 0.13
CA VAL A 34 -5.53 11.64 -1.06
C VAL A 34 -6.00 10.30 -1.66
N CYS A 35 -5.10 9.34 -1.90
CA CYS A 35 -5.47 8.03 -2.43
C CYS A 35 -6.48 7.31 -1.52
N ARG A 36 -6.29 7.33 -0.20
CA ARG A 36 -7.24 6.76 0.77
C ARG A 36 -8.60 7.46 0.70
N LYS A 37 -8.63 8.80 0.59
CA LYS A 37 -9.88 9.57 0.42
C LYS A 37 -10.60 9.27 -0.89
N LEU A 38 -9.87 8.99 -1.96
CA LEU A 38 -10.41 8.58 -3.26
C LEU A 38 -10.89 7.11 -3.29
N GLY A 39 -10.67 6.36 -2.21
CA GLY A 39 -11.16 4.99 -2.08
C GLY A 39 -10.33 3.94 -2.80
N PHE A 40 -9.01 4.13 -2.93
CA PHE A 40 -8.10 3.02 -3.30
C PHE A 40 -8.13 1.93 -2.23
N GLY A 41 -8.36 0.68 -2.62
CA GLY A 41 -8.39 -0.47 -1.72
C GLY A 41 -7.03 -0.82 -1.10
N GLN A 42 -5.92 -0.50 -1.80
CA GLN A 42 -4.56 -0.69 -1.30
C GLN A 42 -3.67 0.51 -1.61
N VAL A 43 -2.98 1.01 -0.57
CA VAL A 43 -2.06 2.14 -0.69
C VAL A 43 -0.75 1.78 0.01
N SER A 44 0.28 1.49 -0.78
CA SER A 44 1.61 1.12 -0.29
C SER A 44 2.54 2.31 -0.41
N VAL A 45 3.09 2.75 0.72
CA VAL A 45 3.89 3.97 0.81
C VAL A 45 5.35 3.61 0.99
N SER A 46 6.23 4.10 0.12
CA SER A 46 7.58 3.56 0.03
C SER A 46 8.42 3.75 1.30
N HIS A 47 8.25 4.87 2.03
CA HIS A 47 8.93 5.06 3.31
C HIS A 47 8.39 4.16 4.44
N GLU A 48 7.14 3.68 4.34
CA GLU A 48 6.53 2.76 5.33
C GLU A 48 6.96 1.32 5.04
N VAL A 49 7.00 0.93 3.76
CA VAL A 49 7.36 -0.44 3.34
C VAL A 49 8.87 -0.69 3.41
N SER A 50 9.70 0.28 3.00
CA SER A 50 11.15 0.14 2.95
C SER A 50 11.84 1.51 3.07
N PRO A 51 12.21 1.97 4.29
CA PRO A 51 12.80 3.30 4.51
C PRO A 51 14.28 3.38 4.10
N LEU A 52 14.63 2.83 2.93
CA LEU A 52 15.98 2.82 2.39
C LEU A 52 16.20 4.00 1.43
N ILE A 53 17.40 4.58 1.42
CA ILE A 53 17.77 5.65 0.47
C ILE A 53 17.71 5.19 -1.01
N LYS A 54 17.86 3.89 -1.27
CA LYS A 54 17.94 3.28 -2.61
C LYS A 54 16.60 3.33 -3.33
N LEU A 55 16.37 4.39 -4.11
CA LEU A 55 15.09 4.66 -4.80
C LEU A 55 14.54 3.46 -5.57
N VAL A 56 15.35 2.82 -6.41
CA VAL A 56 14.92 1.68 -7.24
C VAL A 56 14.50 0.50 -6.36
N GLY A 57 15.38 0.01 -5.48
CA GLY A 57 15.05 -1.12 -4.61
C GLY A 57 13.89 -0.84 -3.64
N ARG A 58 13.77 0.40 -3.16
CA ARG A 58 12.62 0.85 -2.36
C ARG A 58 11.33 0.84 -3.19
N GLY A 59 11.39 1.35 -4.41
CA GLY A 59 10.27 1.38 -5.34
C GLY A 59 9.80 -0.01 -5.73
N ASP A 60 10.71 -0.92 -6.06
CA ASP A 60 10.41 -2.31 -6.38
C ASP A 60 9.66 -2.99 -5.23
N THR A 61 10.13 -2.78 -4.00
CA THR A 61 9.48 -3.33 -2.80
C THR A 61 8.07 -2.76 -2.62
N ALA A 62 7.88 -1.44 -2.80
CA ALA A 62 6.58 -0.80 -2.67
C ALA A 62 5.58 -1.25 -3.74
N VAL A 63 6.04 -1.49 -4.97
CA VAL A 63 5.21 -2.02 -6.07
C VAL A 63 4.80 -3.47 -5.79
N VAL A 64 5.73 -4.31 -5.36
CA VAL A 64 5.45 -5.71 -4.99
C VAL A 64 4.45 -5.78 -3.84
N ASP A 65 4.62 -4.95 -2.81
CA ASP A 65 3.68 -4.86 -1.70
C ASP A 65 2.27 -4.45 -2.17
N ALA A 66 2.16 -3.38 -2.96
CA ALA A 66 0.87 -2.92 -3.51
C ALA A 66 0.16 -4.00 -4.33
N TYR A 67 0.91 -4.80 -5.07
CA TYR A 67 0.36 -5.87 -5.90
C TYR A 67 -0.08 -7.09 -5.08
N LEU A 68 0.72 -7.50 -4.09
CA LEU A 68 0.51 -8.76 -3.38
C LEU A 68 -0.40 -8.63 -2.16
N SER A 69 -0.32 -7.53 -1.41
CA SER A 69 -1.05 -7.35 -0.14
C SER A 69 -2.57 -7.59 -0.26
N PRO A 70 -3.28 -7.11 -1.31
CA PRO A 70 -4.71 -7.40 -1.49
C PRO A 70 -5.00 -8.89 -1.71
N ILE A 71 -4.13 -9.58 -2.46
CA ILE A 71 -4.28 -10.99 -2.81
C ILE A 71 -4.07 -11.85 -1.56
N LEU A 72 -3.01 -11.56 -0.81
CA LEU A 72 -2.68 -12.26 0.43
C LEU A 72 -3.75 -12.05 1.50
N SER A 73 -4.27 -10.82 1.65
CA SER A 73 -5.33 -10.54 2.63
C SER A 73 -6.59 -11.37 2.36
N ARG A 74 -7.01 -11.48 1.10
CA ARG A 74 -8.18 -12.31 0.72
C ARG A 74 -7.94 -13.79 0.97
N TYR A 75 -6.74 -14.27 0.65
CA TYR A 75 -6.36 -15.67 0.90
C TYR A 75 -6.41 -16.00 2.40
N VAL A 76 -5.79 -15.17 3.22
CA VAL A 76 -5.74 -15.34 4.68
C VAL A 76 -7.12 -15.28 5.30
N GLN A 77 -7.97 -14.33 4.87
CA GLN A 77 -9.35 -14.23 5.33
C GLN A 77 -10.18 -15.48 4.99
N ARG A 78 -10.00 -16.04 3.79
CA ARG A 78 -10.68 -17.29 3.40
C ARG A 78 -10.26 -18.45 4.30
N VAL A 79 -8.96 -18.64 4.49
CA VAL A 79 -8.43 -19.74 5.33
C VAL A 79 -8.88 -19.58 6.78
N ALA A 80 -8.86 -18.35 7.33
CA ALA A 80 -9.36 -18.08 8.68
C ALA A 80 -10.85 -18.42 8.85
N GLY A 81 -11.67 -18.08 7.84
CA GLY A 81 -13.08 -18.42 7.81
C GLY A 81 -13.34 -19.92 7.78
N GLU A 82 -12.54 -20.68 7.02
CA GLU A 82 -12.62 -22.15 6.96
C GLU A 82 -12.22 -22.81 8.28
N LEU A 83 -11.28 -22.22 9.01
CA LEU A 83 -10.79 -22.73 10.30
C LEU A 83 -11.61 -22.27 11.50
N GLY A 84 -12.63 -21.42 11.31
CA GLY A 84 -13.41 -20.82 12.41
C GLY A 84 -12.56 -19.93 13.32
N ALA A 85 -11.41 -19.44 12.83
CA ALA A 85 -10.56 -18.52 13.57
C ALA A 85 -11.21 -17.14 13.64
N ALA A 86 -10.91 -16.39 14.70
CA ALA A 86 -11.34 -14.99 14.80
C ALA A 86 -10.85 -14.19 13.57
N PRO A 87 -11.60 -13.16 13.12
CA PRO A 87 -11.21 -12.35 11.97
C PRO A 87 -9.79 -11.84 12.12
N ILE A 88 -8.92 -12.22 11.17
CA ILE A 88 -7.55 -11.73 11.15
C ILE A 88 -7.62 -10.25 10.72
N PRO A 89 -7.11 -9.31 11.53
CA PRO A 89 -7.06 -7.90 11.14
C PRO A 89 -6.33 -7.76 9.80
N PRO A 90 -6.62 -6.70 9.01
CA PRO A 90 -5.97 -6.50 7.72
C PRO A 90 -4.45 -6.61 7.87
N LEU A 91 -3.77 -7.20 6.88
CA LEU A 91 -2.31 -7.46 6.87
C LEU A 91 -1.44 -6.17 6.87
N VAL A 92 -1.98 -5.04 7.31
CA VAL A 92 -1.26 -3.78 7.43
C VAL A 92 -0.27 -3.90 8.57
N GLY A 93 1.02 -3.74 8.23
CA GLY A 93 2.05 -3.40 9.19
C GLY A 93 1.74 -2.05 9.83
N GLU A 94 0.89 -2.05 10.85
CA GLU A 94 0.86 -0.97 11.84
C GLU A 94 1.90 -1.29 12.91
N MET A 95 3.13 -0.81 12.74
CA MET A 95 3.98 -0.38 13.86
C MET A 95 4.94 0.73 13.39
N SER A 96 4.47 1.97 13.60
CA SER A 96 5.17 3.27 13.61
C SER A 96 5.31 4.07 12.32
#